data_AF-A0A9W7L2C3-F1
#
_entry.id   AF-A0A9W7L2C3-F1
#
_cell.length_a   1.000
_cell.length_b   1.000
_cell.length_c   1.000
_cell.angle_alpha   90.00
_cell.angle_beta   90.00
_cell.angle_gamma   90.00
#
_symmetry.space_group_name_H-M   'P 1'
#
loop_
_entity.id
_entity.type
_entity.pdbx_description
1 polymer ?
#
loop_
_entity_poly.entity_id
_entity_poly.type
_entity_poly.pdbx_seq_one_letter_code
_entity_poly.pdbx_strand_id
1 'polypeptide(L)'
;MTTSDIMMPTTIHCWSQPRSVSTSLLYSFLQHPLFDTVLDEPLYGAHLLANPHLSRNEKEKEDVIKAQAYSNSVEACYNVISKQSSDPSKPLTFIKHMSKHFPLLSLLSPPASSSKAARRILTQDKHIILLRDPLQTIQSWSKSVSEGAAGGTTLEELGLTDLVNLHSILTGSGVSQWGGSNVVVIDSSDLCSSPSTVLHAALTKLGLPYSPSMLTWPKGPKPFDGVWAPQWYSSSHCSTTFNPPPAVPTYRTLPPLLLPLYTSALPLYTSLLTHAVPSKAFVDDLYPDPRNAHVLFYVGSSTSPGHMYPRTQSSMSPFDSGVQGGDGVWEGVRVYRGKIFKLERHLKRLFDSAKALDFKNVHTKEQVKDAIFRTLACNGMRDGAHMRLTLTRGVKCTSSMNPKFNVHGTTLIVLAEWKGTEDRTTYDNTKGVKLITAAGRRNGPDMLDSKIHHNNLLNNIMPKIQANNASAADALMLDKDGYVSETNATNVFMVKDGTVLTPWADSCLPGITRESILLLCKETGIPAFERRLSLVEFYTADEVFTTGTMGELTPVYEIDGRKIGGGEGAGNVTKRLQEIYKTCPEREGWSTAIPEFM
;
A
#
# COMPACT_ATOMS: atom_id res chain seq x y z
N MET A 1 -1.50 -24.52 -5.33
CA MET A 1 -2.51 -25.28 -6.09
C MET A 1 -1.79 -26.35 -6.88
N THR A 2 -2.17 -27.62 -6.72
CA THR A 2 -1.62 -28.73 -7.50
C THR A 2 -2.09 -28.60 -8.95
N THR A 3 -1.28 -29.08 -9.89
CA THR A 3 -1.47 -29.06 -11.36
C THR A 3 -2.77 -29.72 -11.87
N SER A 4 -3.61 -30.25 -10.98
CA SER A 4 -4.88 -30.93 -11.26
C SER A 4 -6.07 -30.00 -11.54
N ASP A 5 -6.06 -28.74 -11.08
CA ASP A 5 -7.20 -27.82 -11.26
C ASP A 5 -7.22 -27.12 -12.64
N ILE A 6 -6.16 -27.27 -13.45
CA ILE A 6 -5.99 -26.57 -14.75
C ILE A 6 -6.69 -27.29 -15.92
N MET A 7 -7.32 -28.44 -15.69
CA MET A 7 -7.99 -29.22 -16.75
C MET A 7 -9.46 -28.86 -17.02
N MET A 8 -10.07 -27.94 -16.28
CA MET A 8 -11.45 -27.51 -16.55
C MET A 8 -11.50 -26.38 -17.57
N PRO A 9 -12.29 -26.50 -18.65
CA PRO A 9 -12.52 -25.41 -19.58
C PRO A 9 -12.99 -24.15 -18.84
N THR A 10 -12.35 -23.02 -19.11
CA THR A 10 -12.56 -21.76 -18.36
C THR A 10 -12.70 -20.60 -19.32
N THR A 11 -13.75 -19.80 -19.15
CA THR A 11 -13.98 -18.59 -19.95
C THR A 11 -13.58 -17.35 -19.16
N ILE A 12 -12.89 -16.41 -19.82
CA ILE A 12 -12.49 -15.12 -19.26
C ILE A 12 -13.22 -14.01 -20.01
N HIS A 13 -14.06 -13.25 -19.31
CA HIS A 13 -14.77 -12.11 -19.85
C HIS A 13 -14.02 -10.81 -19.51
N CYS A 14 -13.49 -10.11 -20.51
CA CYS A 14 -12.90 -8.80 -20.36
C CYS A 14 -13.92 -7.70 -20.66
N TRP A 15 -14.36 -6.99 -19.64
CA TRP A 15 -15.30 -5.87 -19.71
C TRP A 15 -14.53 -4.56 -19.66
N SER A 16 -14.66 -3.74 -20.69
CA SER A 16 -13.80 -2.56 -20.86
C SER A 16 -14.56 -1.29 -21.24
N GLN A 17 -14.03 -0.14 -20.82
CA GLN A 17 -14.51 1.16 -21.29
C GLN A 17 -14.16 1.37 -22.77
N PRO A 18 -14.92 2.22 -23.50
CA PRO A 18 -14.56 2.68 -24.84
C PRO A 18 -13.14 3.19 -24.94
N ARG A 19 -12.50 2.94 -26.09
CA ARG A 19 -11.14 3.37 -26.39
C ARG A 19 -10.07 2.85 -25.40
N SER A 20 -10.35 1.83 -24.60
CA SER A 20 -9.33 1.17 -23.77
C SER A 20 -8.34 0.34 -24.61
N VAL A 21 -7.38 -0.31 -23.94
CA VAL A 21 -6.43 -1.24 -24.59
C VAL A 21 -6.96 -2.67 -24.68
N SER A 22 -8.28 -2.86 -24.63
CA SER A 22 -8.91 -4.18 -24.63
C SER A 22 -8.60 -5.01 -25.87
N THR A 23 -8.46 -4.40 -27.04
CA THR A 23 -8.02 -5.10 -28.27
C THR A 23 -6.58 -5.61 -28.16
N SER A 24 -5.67 -4.81 -27.59
CA SER A 24 -4.30 -5.26 -27.33
C SER A 24 -4.27 -6.40 -26.30
N LEU A 25 -5.15 -6.34 -25.30
CA LEU A 25 -5.31 -7.41 -24.31
C LEU A 25 -5.84 -8.70 -24.96
N LEU A 26 -6.81 -8.60 -25.87
CA LEU A 26 -7.30 -9.73 -26.68
C LEU A 26 -6.15 -10.41 -27.46
N TYR A 27 -5.30 -9.61 -28.13
CA TYR A 27 -4.15 -10.13 -28.88
C TYR A 27 -3.11 -10.80 -27.99
N SER A 28 -2.84 -10.21 -26.81
CA SER A 28 -1.97 -10.75 -25.76
C SER A 28 -2.46 -12.11 -25.27
N PHE A 29 -3.73 -12.25 -24.92
CA PHE A 29 -4.29 -13.49 -24.39
C PHE A 29 -4.22 -14.65 -25.38
N LEU A 30 -4.38 -14.39 -26.68
CA LEU A 30 -4.22 -15.42 -27.71
C LEU A 30 -2.79 -16.01 -27.78
N GLN A 31 -1.77 -15.28 -27.34
CA GLN A 31 -0.40 -15.78 -27.36
C GLN A 31 -0.11 -16.79 -26.25
N HIS A 32 -1.00 -16.87 -25.25
CA HIS A 32 -0.81 -17.76 -24.13
C HIS A 32 -1.07 -19.23 -24.56
N PRO A 33 -0.17 -20.19 -24.28
CA PRO A 33 -0.25 -21.55 -24.81
C PRO A 33 -1.54 -22.31 -24.52
N LEU A 34 -2.25 -21.97 -23.44
CA LEU A 34 -3.51 -22.61 -23.03
C LEU A 34 -4.78 -21.99 -23.65
N PHE A 35 -4.67 -20.93 -24.46
CA PHE A 35 -5.82 -20.32 -25.13
C PHE A 35 -5.94 -20.81 -26.56
N ASP A 36 -7.14 -21.24 -26.94
CA ASP A 36 -7.45 -21.62 -28.32
C ASP A 36 -8.39 -20.63 -29.01
N THR A 37 -9.31 -20.07 -28.24
CA THR A 37 -10.42 -19.28 -28.78
C THR A 37 -10.43 -17.89 -28.15
N VAL A 38 -10.50 -16.88 -29.03
CA VAL A 38 -10.76 -15.50 -28.65
C VAL A 38 -11.96 -14.97 -29.41
N LEU A 39 -12.82 -14.20 -28.75
CA LEU A 39 -14.00 -13.58 -29.34
C LEU A 39 -13.96 -12.06 -29.16
N ASP A 40 -14.12 -11.33 -30.26
CA ASP A 40 -14.14 -9.87 -30.27
C ASP A 40 -15.58 -9.34 -30.28
N GLU A 41 -16.01 -8.78 -29.14
CA GLU A 41 -17.33 -8.16 -28.92
C GLU A 41 -18.53 -8.92 -29.53
N PRO A 42 -18.76 -10.19 -29.15
CA PRO A 42 -19.85 -10.99 -29.70
C PRO A 42 -21.25 -10.45 -29.37
N LEU A 43 -21.36 -9.45 -28.50
CA LEU A 43 -22.64 -8.87 -28.08
C LEU A 43 -22.97 -7.56 -28.79
N TYR A 44 -22.13 -7.10 -29.73
CA TYR A 44 -22.27 -5.76 -30.29
C TYR A 44 -23.54 -5.61 -31.16
N GLY A 45 -23.85 -6.59 -32.00
CA GLY A 45 -25.08 -6.61 -32.80
C GLY A 45 -26.33 -6.60 -31.93
N ALA A 46 -26.33 -7.35 -30.82
CA ALA A 46 -27.44 -7.38 -29.88
C ALA A 46 -27.61 -6.03 -29.17
N HIS A 47 -26.49 -5.38 -28.84
CA HIS A 47 -26.49 -4.03 -28.26
C HIS A 47 -27.12 -3.01 -29.21
N LEU A 48 -26.77 -3.07 -30.49
CA LEU A 48 -27.31 -2.18 -31.52
C LEU A 48 -28.79 -2.44 -31.81
N LEU A 49 -29.25 -3.69 -31.76
CA LEU A 49 -30.68 -4.04 -31.89
C LEU A 49 -31.50 -3.52 -30.70
N ALA A 50 -30.98 -3.64 -29.49
CA ALA A 50 -31.65 -3.13 -28.28
C ALA A 50 -31.62 -1.60 -28.20
N ASN A 51 -30.62 -0.96 -28.81
CA ASN A 51 -30.40 0.49 -28.75
C ASN A 51 -30.21 1.09 -30.15
N PRO A 52 -31.25 1.06 -31.01
CA PRO A 52 -31.11 1.40 -32.44
C PRO A 52 -30.73 2.86 -32.70
N HIS A 53 -30.87 3.73 -31.69
CA HIS A 53 -30.55 5.17 -31.74
C HIS A 53 -29.08 5.49 -31.43
N LEU A 54 -28.28 4.52 -30.96
CA LEU A 54 -26.88 4.73 -30.57
C LEU A 54 -25.88 4.59 -31.74
N SER A 55 -26.32 4.13 -32.92
CA SER A 55 -25.43 4.08 -34.08
C SER A 55 -25.27 5.46 -34.71
N ARG A 56 -24.02 5.83 -35.00
CA ARG A 56 -23.68 7.04 -35.77
C ARG A 56 -23.61 6.77 -37.28
N ASN A 57 -23.68 5.50 -37.68
CA ASN A 57 -23.56 5.05 -39.06
C ASN A 57 -24.47 3.83 -39.30
N GLU A 58 -25.55 4.01 -40.05
CA GLU A 58 -26.52 2.92 -40.31
C GLU A 58 -25.89 1.76 -41.09
N LYS A 59 -24.94 2.02 -41.99
CA LYS A 59 -24.24 0.96 -42.72
C LYS A 59 -23.38 0.08 -41.80
N GLU A 60 -22.64 0.70 -40.89
CA GLU A 60 -21.84 -0.04 -39.89
C GLU A 60 -22.74 -0.90 -39.01
N LYS A 61 -23.89 -0.36 -38.58
CA LYS A 61 -24.87 -1.09 -37.78
C LYS A 61 -25.43 -2.31 -38.53
N GLU A 62 -25.82 -2.16 -39.78
CA GLU A 62 -26.29 -3.26 -40.62
C GLU A 62 -25.22 -4.35 -40.79
N ASP A 63 -23.98 -3.96 -41.06
CA ASP A 63 -22.85 -4.88 -41.21
C ASP A 63 -22.58 -5.67 -39.92
N VAL A 64 -22.63 -5.01 -38.76
CA VAL A 64 -22.45 -5.65 -37.44
C VAL A 64 -23.59 -6.64 -37.14
N ILE A 65 -24.85 -6.22 -37.31
CA ILE A 65 -26.02 -7.07 -37.06
C ILE A 65 -26.00 -8.29 -37.99
N LYS A 66 -25.66 -8.08 -39.27
CA LYS A 66 -25.54 -9.16 -40.25
C LYS A 66 -24.42 -10.15 -39.90
N ALA A 67 -23.26 -9.65 -39.46
CA ALA A 67 -22.14 -10.49 -39.04
C ALA A 67 -22.46 -11.28 -37.75
N GLN A 68 -23.33 -10.75 -36.89
CA GLN A 68 -23.72 -11.36 -35.62
C GLN A 68 -25.20 -11.77 -35.60
N ALA A 69 -25.70 -12.41 -36.67
CA ALA A 69 -27.11 -12.74 -36.88
C ALA A 69 -27.81 -13.57 -35.77
N TYR A 70 -27.07 -14.05 -34.77
CA TYR A 70 -27.58 -14.65 -33.53
C TYR A 70 -28.08 -13.62 -32.52
N SER A 71 -27.88 -12.32 -32.75
CA SER A 71 -28.16 -11.21 -31.82
C SER A 71 -29.63 -10.95 -31.50
N ASN A 72 -30.53 -11.77 -32.01
CA ASN A 72 -31.98 -11.50 -32.04
C ASN A 72 -32.66 -11.89 -30.73
N SER A 73 -31.97 -12.62 -29.84
CA SER A 73 -32.48 -12.99 -28.51
C SER A 73 -31.36 -13.04 -27.45
N VAL A 74 -31.74 -12.79 -26.20
CA VAL A 74 -30.85 -12.83 -25.03
C VAL A 74 -30.27 -14.24 -24.83
N GLU A 75 -31.07 -15.30 -25.06
CA GLU A 75 -30.62 -16.69 -24.92
C GLU A 75 -29.55 -17.06 -25.96
N ALA A 76 -29.68 -16.58 -27.20
CA ALA A 76 -28.65 -16.77 -28.22
C ALA A 76 -27.34 -16.05 -27.85
N CYS A 77 -27.43 -14.86 -27.24
CA CYS A 77 -26.28 -14.15 -26.70
C CYS A 77 -25.57 -14.96 -25.59
N TYR A 78 -26.35 -15.52 -24.65
CA TYR A 78 -25.83 -16.40 -23.60
C TYR A 78 -25.12 -17.62 -24.16
N ASN A 79 -25.70 -18.28 -25.15
CA ASN A 79 -25.11 -19.45 -25.80
C ASN A 79 -23.79 -19.11 -26.52
N VAL A 80 -23.65 -17.91 -27.09
CA VAL A 80 -22.40 -17.51 -27.74
C VAL A 80 -21.30 -17.26 -26.72
N ILE A 81 -21.58 -16.57 -25.63
CA ILE A 81 -20.56 -16.19 -24.64
C ILE A 81 -20.26 -17.29 -23.62
N SER A 82 -21.06 -18.35 -23.57
CA SER A 82 -20.81 -19.53 -22.74
C SER A 82 -20.04 -20.65 -23.46
N LYS A 83 -19.79 -20.50 -24.78
CA LYS A 83 -18.96 -21.44 -25.56
C LYS A 83 -17.55 -21.52 -24.98
N GLN A 84 -17.10 -22.75 -24.78
CA GLN A 84 -15.75 -23.07 -24.31
C GLN A 84 -14.93 -23.66 -25.45
N SER A 85 -13.61 -23.64 -25.27
CA SER A 85 -12.69 -24.36 -26.14
C SER A 85 -13.09 -25.84 -26.25
N SER A 86 -13.09 -26.35 -27.48
CA SER A 86 -13.24 -27.78 -27.76
C SER A 86 -11.91 -28.54 -27.72
N ASP A 87 -10.78 -27.83 -27.60
CA ASP A 87 -9.44 -28.41 -27.53
C ASP A 87 -9.01 -28.60 -26.05
N PRO A 88 -8.88 -29.84 -25.56
CA PRO A 88 -8.45 -30.11 -24.19
C PRO A 88 -7.02 -29.65 -23.88
N SER A 89 -6.16 -29.48 -24.89
CA SER A 89 -4.79 -28.98 -24.72
C SER A 89 -4.75 -27.45 -24.51
N LYS A 90 -5.86 -26.78 -24.82
CA LYS A 90 -6.03 -25.33 -24.73
C LYS A 90 -7.41 -24.98 -24.15
N PRO A 91 -7.62 -25.23 -22.85
CA PRO A 91 -8.94 -25.17 -22.24
C PRO A 91 -9.50 -23.75 -22.04
N LEU A 92 -8.73 -22.70 -22.36
CA LEU A 92 -9.08 -21.32 -22.03
C LEU A 92 -9.70 -20.57 -23.22
N THR A 93 -10.80 -19.86 -22.95
CA THR A 93 -11.46 -18.95 -23.89
C THR A 93 -11.38 -17.52 -23.36
N PHE A 94 -11.04 -16.55 -24.21
CA PHE A 94 -11.08 -15.13 -23.85
C PHE A 94 -12.13 -14.38 -24.68
N ILE A 95 -12.99 -13.60 -24.03
CA ILE A 95 -14.04 -12.83 -24.70
C ILE A 95 -13.90 -11.37 -24.32
N LYS A 96 -13.70 -10.52 -25.31
CA LYS A 96 -13.69 -9.07 -25.16
C LYS A 96 -15.10 -8.52 -25.25
N HIS A 97 -15.48 -7.66 -24.30
CA HIS A 97 -16.74 -6.94 -24.25
C HIS A 97 -16.49 -5.44 -24.01
N MET A 98 -17.42 -4.64 -24.53
CA MET A 98 -17.61 -3.27 -24.03
C MET A 98 -18.50 -3.32 -22.79
N SER A 99 -18.24 -2.47 -21.82
CA SER A 99 -19.04 -2.39 -20.58
C SER A 99 -20.53 -2.18 -20.88
N LYS A 100 -20.87 -1.40 -21.90
CA LYS A 100 -22.26 -1.17 -22.36
C LYS A 100 -22.99 -2.40 -22.91
N HIS A 101 -22.28 -3.51 -23.15
CA HIS A 101 -22.92 -4.78 -23.51
C HIS A 101 -23.46 -5.50 -22.27
N PHE A 102 -23.02 -5.12 -21.08
CA PHE A 102 -23.42 -5.74 -19.81
C PHE A 102 -24.93 -5.66 -19.53
N PRO A 103 -25.62 -4.51 -19.70
CA PRO A 103 -27.07 -4.43 -19.45
C PRO A 103 -27.90 -5.42 -20.27
N LEU A 104 -27.47 -5.78 -21.49
CA LEU A 104 -28.16 -6.77 -22.33
C LEU A 104 -28.29 -8.13 -21.67
N LEU A 105 -27.31 -8.49 -20.85
CA LEU A 105 -27.32 -9.78 -20.19
C LEU A 105 -28.42 -9.83 -19.12
N SER A 106 -28.95 -8.69 -18.64
CA SER A 106 -30.07 -8.68 -17.69
C SER A 106 -29.84 -9.66 -16.52
N LEU A 107 -28.59 -9.84 -16.07
CA LEU A 107 -28.15 -10.95 -15.20
C LEU A 107 -28.90 -11.05 -13.86
N LEU A 108 -29.67 -10.01 -13.51
CA LEU A 108 -30.47 -9.90 -12.29
C LEU A 108 -31.99 -9.73 -12.54
N SER A 109 -32.46 -9.68 -13.79
CA SER A 109 -33.88 -9.53 -14.13
C SER A 109 -34.50 -10.86 -14.57
N PRO A 110 -35.70 -11.26 -14.10
CA PRO A 110 -36.40 -12.43 -14.66
C PRO A 110 -36.77 -12.13 -16.12
N PRO A 111 -36.43 -12.97 -17.12
CA PRO A 111 -36.18 -14.42 -17.07
C PRO A 111 -34.70 -14.86 -17.17
N ALA A 112 -33.73 -13.94 -17.07
CA ALA A 112 -32.30 -14.29 -17.19
C ALA A 112 -31.72 -14.97 -15.93
N SER A 113 -32.31 -14.73 -14.74
CA SER A 113 -31.88 -15.37 -13.47
C SER A 113 -32.19 -16.87 -13.35
N SER A 114 -32.98 -17.42 -14.28
CA SER A 114 -33.27 -18.85 -14.40
C SER A 114 -32.44 -19.58 -15.47
N SER A 115 -31.69 -18.86 -16.32
CA SER A 115 -30.82 -19.47 -17.33
C SER A 115 -29.57 -20.08 -16.66
N LYS A 116 -29.30 -21.35 -16.96
CA LYS A 116 -28.10 -22.07 -16.52
C LYS A 116 -26.81 -21.38 -17.00
N ALA A 117 -26.85 -20.75 -18.18
CA ALA A 117 -25.73 -20.02 -18.75
C ALA A 117 -25.43 -18.72 -17.98
N ALA A 118 -26.46 -17.96 -17.61
CA ALA A 118 -26.32 -16.73 -16.82
C ALA A 118 -25.68 -17.00 -15.45
N ARG A 119 -26.15 -18.03 -14.74
CA ARG A 119 -25.58 -18.43 -13.44
C ARG A 119 -24.13 -18.85 -13.58
N ARG A 120 -23.80 -19.61 -14.62
CA ARG A 120 -22.43 -20.03 -14.88
C ARG A 120 -21.50 -18.83 -15.09
N ILE A 121 -21.89 -17.87 -15.93
CA ILE A 121 -21.08 -16.68 -16.18
C ILE A 121 -20.75 -15.95 -14.88
N LEU A 122 -21.74 -15.78 -14.00
CA LEU A 122 -21.51 -15.07 -12.73
C LEU A 122 -20.70 -15.85 -11.68
N THR A 123 -20.80 -17.19 -11.68
CA THR A 123 -20.30 -18.01 -10.56
C THR A 123 -19.06 -18.84 -10.89
N GLN A 124 -18.86 -19.20 -12.15
CA GLN A 124 -17.80 -20.13 -12.60
C GLN A 124 -16.80 -19.44 -13.55
N ASP A 125 -17.28 -18.56 -14.43
CA ASP A 125 -16.40 -17.87 -15.36
C ASP A 125 -15.59 -16.78 -14.65
N LYS A 126 -14.48 -16.39 -15.28
CA LYS A 126 -13.53 -15.41 -14.74
C LYS A 126 -13.73 -14.06 -15.42
N HIS A 127 -13.46 -12.98 -14.71
CA HIS A 127 -13.76 -11.62 -15.18
C HIS A 127 -12.56 -10.70 -15.05
N ILE A 128 -12.31 -9.92 -16.10
CA ILE A 128 -11.39 -8.79 -16.10
C ILE A 128 -12.22 -7.53 -16.29
N ILE A 129 -12.07 -6.56 -15.40
CA ILE A 129 -12.57 -5.20 -15.58
C ILE A 129 -11.37 -4.34 -15.98
N LEU A 130 -11.37 -3.86 -17.23
CA LEU A 130 -10.31 -3.03 -17.76
C LEU A 130 -10.71 -1.55 -17.73
N LEU A 131 -10.10 -0.82 -16.79
CA LEU A 131 -10.31 0.61 -16.60
C LEU A 131 -9.44 1.43 -17.54
N ARG A 132 -9.91 2.62 -17.85
CA ARG A 132 -9.14 3.70 -18.45
C ARG A 132 -9.51 5.00 -17.77
N ASP A 133 -8.48 5.79 -17.45
CA ASP A 133 -8.65 7.12 -16.89
C ASP A 133 -9.70 7.94 -17.70
N PRO A 134 -10.72 8.51 -17.03
CA PRO A 134 -11.80 9.21 -17.71
C PRO A 134 -11.31 10.47 -18.44
N LEU A 135 -10.26 11.16 -17.95
CA LEU A 135 -9.67 12.31 -18.65
C LEU A 135 -9.13 11.88 -20.02
N GLN A 136 -8.39 10.77 -20.07
CA GLN A 136 -7.85 10.25 -21.33
C GLN A 136 -8.96 9.80 -22.29
N THR A 137 -10.00 9.17 -21.76
CA THR A 137 -11.15 8.69 -22.54
C THR A 137 -11.91 9.86 -23.17
N ILE A 138 -12.26 10.86 -22.36
CA ILE A 138 -13.00 12.05 -22.80
C ILE A 138 -12.20 12.86 -23.82
N GLN A 139 -10.89 13.02 -23.63
CA GLN A 139 -10.05 13.70 -24.61
C GLN A 139 -9.86 12.92 -25.91
N SER A 140 -9.79 11.59 -25.84
CA SER A 140 -9.79 10.78 -27.05
C SER A 140 -11.07 10.98 -27.85
N TRP A 141 -12.19 11.25 -27.18
CA TRP A 141 -13.47 11.56 -27.83
C TRP A 141 -13.55 12.99 -28.35
N SER A 142 -13.02 13.98 -27.64
CA SER A 142 -13.06 15.37 -28.11
C SER A 142 -12.40 15.54 -29.49
N LYS A 143 -11.38 14.72 -29.81
CA LYS A 143 -10.75 14.68 -31.15
C LYS A 143 -11.67 14.18 -32.26
N SER A 144 -12.72 13.43 -31.93
CA SER A 144 -13.70 12.88 -32.88
C SER A 144 -15.01 13.67 -32.95
N VAL A 145 -15.19 14.67 -32.08
CA VAL A 145 -16.37 15.54 -32.06
C VAL A 145 -15.99 16.87 -32.70
N SER A 146 -16.14 16.96 -34.03
CA SER A 146 -16.13 18.24 -34.73
C SER A 146 -17.31 19.11 -34.27
N GLU A 147 -17.06 20.41 -34.19
CA GLU A 147 -17.91 21.50 -33.72
C GLU A 147 -19.41 21.29 -34.04
N GLY A 148 -20.24 21.05 -33.01
CA GLY A 148 -21.71 21.03 -33.12
C GLY A 148 -22.44 19.88 -32.42
N ALA A 149 -21.80 18.74 -32.16
CA ALA A 149 -22.46 17.57 -31.55
C ALA A 149 -22.18 17.43 -30.04
N ALA A 150 -22.57 18.43 -29.25
CA ALA A 150 -22.49 18.36 -27.78
C ALA A 150 -23.44 17.32 -27.15
N GLY A 151 -24.32 16.68 -27.93
CA GLY A 151 -25.32 15.72 -27.45
C GLY A 151 -24.85 14.27 -27.24
N GLY A 152 -23.61 13.92 -27.60
CA GLY A 152 -23.18 12.51 -27.71
C GLY A 152 -22.18 12.00 -26.66
N THR A 153 -21.89 12.74 -25.60
CA THR A 153 -20.87 12.36 -24.59
C THR A 153 -21.46 12.42 -23.18
N THR A 154 -22.16 11.36 -22.78
CA THR A 154 -22.79 11.25 -21.47
C THR A 154 -21.94 10.37 -20.53
N LEU A 155 -22.27 10.39 -19.23
CA LEU A 155 -21.65 9.49 -18.26
C LEU A 155 -21.93 8.01 -18.60
N GLU A 156 -23.09 7.73 -19.19
CA GLU A 156 -23.49 6.41 -19.67
C GLU A 156 -22.56 5.92 -20.78
N GLU A 157 -22.24 6.77 -21.76
CA GLU A 157 -21.31 6.42 -22.84
C GLU A 157 -19.91 6.02 -22.31
N LEU A 158 -19.47 6.58 -21.17
CA LEU A 158 -18.16 6.22 -20.59
C LEU A 158 -18.13 4.79 -20.07
N GLY A 159 -19.30 4.21 -19.78
CA GLY A 159 -19.44 2.82 -19.38
C GLY A 159 -18.93 2.49 -17.96
N LEU A 160 -18.51 3.49 -17.19
CA LEU A 160 -18.00 3.32 -15.82
C LEU A 160 -19.09 2.84 -14.85
N THR A 161 -20.32 3.34 -15.01
CA THR A 161 -21.47 2.91 -14.19
C THR A 161 -21.72 1.41 -14.34
N ASP A 162 -21.67 0.89 -15.57
CA ASP A 162 -21.85 -0.54 -15.84
C ASP A 162 -20.74 -1.38 -15.23
N LEU A 163 -19.48 -0.89 -15.26
CA LEU A 163 -18.36 -1.59 -14.63
C LEU A 163 -18.45 -1.61 -13.11
N VAL A 164 -18.90 -0.52 -12.47
CA VAL A 164 -19.16 -0.47 -11.03
C VAL A 164 -20.26 -1.45 -10.64
N ASN A 165 -21.36 -1.48 -11.41
CA ASN A 165 -22.45 -2.41 -11.19
C ASN A 165 -21.99 -3.86 -11.34
N LEU A 166 -21.29 -4.19 -12.43
CA LEU A 166 -20.72 -5.51 -12.67
C LEU A 166 -19.78 -5.94 -11.55
N HIS A 167 -18.84 -5.06 -11.13
CA HIS A 167 -17.93 -5.35 -10.03
C HIS A 167 -18.70 -5.70 -8.76
N SER A 168 -19.68 -4.87 -8.38
CA SER A 168 -20.49 -5.06 -7.18
C SER A 168 -21.26 -6.39 -7.18
N ILE A 169 -21.73 -6.82 -8.35
CA ILE A 169 -22.42 -8.10 -8.55
C ILE A 169 -21.46 -9.27 -8.36
N LEU A 170 -20.29 -9.21 -9.00
CA LEU A 170 -19.29 -10.27 -8.95
C LEU A 170 -18.65 -10.43 -7.56
N THR A 171 -18.52 -9.33 -6.80
CA THR A 171 -17.95 -9.35 -5.45
C THR A 171 -18.98 -9.55 -4.34
N GLY A 172 -20.28 -9.62 -4.67
CA GLY A 172 -21.35 -9.79 -3.69
C GLY A 172 -21.54 -8.59 -2.76
N SER A 173 -21.09 -7.39 -3.15
CA SER A 173 -21.11 -6.17 -2.33
C SER A 173 -22.48 -5.46 -2.34
N GLY A 174 -23.59 -6.22 -2.41
CA GLY A 174 -24.96 -5.73 -2.56
C GLY A 174 -26.03 -6.80 -2.29
N VAL A 175 -27.23 -6.67 -2.88
CA VAL A 175 -28.43 -7.50 -2.57
C VAL A 175 -28.31 -8.97 -3.04
N SER A 176 -27.29 -9.33 -3.83
CA SER A 176 -27.16 -10.66 -4.43
C SER A 176 -25.92 -11.42 -3.93
N GLN A 177 -26.12 -12.57 -3.27
CA GLN A 177 -25.08 -13.40 -2.63
C GLN A 177 -24.39 -14.40 -3.59
N TRP A 178 -24.01 -13.99 -4.81
CA TRP A 178 -23.34 -14.88 -5.78
C TRP A 178 -21.80 -14.84 -5.71
N GLY A 179 -21.23 -14.08 -4.78
CA GLY A 179 -19.83 -13.64 -4.79
C GLY A 179 -18.77 -14.74 -4.68
N GLY A 180 -17.71 -14.62 -5.49
CA GLY A 180 -16.47 -15.39 -5.43
C GLY A 180 -15.29 -14.56 -5.97
N SER A 181 -14.05 -14.98 -5.71
CA SER A 181 -12.81 -14.26 -6.09
C SER A 181 -12.50 -14.24 -7.60
N ASN A 182 -13.51 -14.36 -8.47
CA ASN A 182 -13.37 -14.57 -9.91
C ASN A 182 -13.28 -13.28 -10.74
N VAL A 183 -13.01 -12.13 -10.11
CA VAL A 183 -12.86 -10.84 -10.79
C VAL A 183 -11.52 -10.18 -10.47
N VAL A 184 -10.88 -9.64 -11.52
CA VAL A 184 -9.71 -8.78 -11.40
C VAL A 184 -9.97 -7.45 -12.10
N VAL A 185 -9.53 -6.36 -11.46
CA VAL A 185 -9.56 -5.03 -12.05
C VAL A 185 -8.15 -4.68 -12.52
N ILE A 186 -8.03 -4.14 -13.73
CA ILE A 186 -6.78 -3.72 -14.35
C ILE A 186 -6.95 -2.28 -14.82
N ASP A 187 -6.01 -1.38 -14.48
CA ASP A 187 -5.93 -0.08 -15.12
C ASP A 187 -5.11 -0.17 -16.42
N SER A 188 -5.61 0.47 -17.49
CA SER A 188 -4.96 0.45 -18.81
C SER A 188 -3.59 1.13 -18.79
N SER A 189 -3.42 2.21 -18.02
CA SER A 189 -2.14 2.95 -17.95
C SER A 189 -1.08 2.10 -17.25
N ASP A 190 -1.49 1.43 -16.18
CA ASP A 190 -0.67 0.46 -15.44
C ASP A 190 -0.25 -0.72 -16.32
N LEU A 191 -1.20 -1.32 -17.05
CA LEU A 191 -0.93 -2.42 -17.99
C LEU A 191 0.05 -1.99 -19.10
N CYS A 192 -0.10 -0.78 -19.63
CA CYS A 192 0.79 -0.28 -20.68
C CYS A 192 2.19 0.09 -20.17
N SER A 193 2.30 0.52 -18.91
CA SER A 193 3.58 0.92 -18.32
C SER A 193 4.40 -0.28 -17.84
N SER A 194 3.72 -1.32 -17.32
CA SER A 194 4.34 -2.50 -16.73
C SER A 194 3.58 -3.80 -17.10
N PRO A 195 3.53 -4.17 -18.40
CA PRO A 195 2.65 -5.25 -18.87
C PRO A 195 2.96 -6.60 -18.23
N SER A 196 4.23 -6.96 -18.07
CA SER A 196 4.63 -8.22 -17.43
C SER A 196 4.14 -8.32 -15.99
N THR A 197 4.28 -7.24 -15.21
CA THR A 197 3.84 -7.19 -13.81
C THR A 197 2.33 -7.35 -13.69
N VAL A 198 1.60 -6.53 -14.46
CA VAL A 198 0.15 -6.47 -14.39
C VAL A 198 -0.48 -7.77 -14.85
N LEU A 199 0.00 -8.35 -15.96
CA LEU A 199 -0.49 -9.64 -16.45
C LEU A 199 -0.19 -10.77 -15.47
N HIS A 200 1.01 -10.80 -14.88
CA HIS A 200 1.35 -11.79 -13.87
C HIS A 200 0.45 -11.67 -12.64
N ALA A 201 0.26 -10.47 -12.08
CA ALA A 201 -0.62 -10.23 -10.95
C ALA A 201 -2.08 -10.59 -11.27
N ALA A 202 -2.55 -10.25 -12.47
CA ALA A 202 -3.91 -10.55 -12.90
C ALA A 202 -4.15 -12.06 -13.06
N LEU A 203 -3.26 -12.78 -13.73
CA LEU A 203 -3.40 -14.22 -13.92
C LEU A 203 -3.26 -14.98 -12.60
N THR A 204 -2.34 -14.58 -11.72
CA THR A 204 -2.22 -15.14 -10.37
C THR A 204 -3.52 -14.98 -9.58
N LYS A 205 -4.14 -13.79 -9.60
CA LYS A 205 -5.44 -13.57 -8.95
C LYS A 205 -6.56 -14.40 -9.57
N LEU A 206 -6.50 -14.63 -10.88
CA LEU A 206 -7.42 -15.49 -11.60
C LEU A 206 -7.11 -16.99 -11.44
N GLY A 207 -6.01 -17.38 -10.77
CA GLY A 207 -5.59 -18.78 -10.63
C GLY A 207 -5.11 -19.41 -11.94
N LEU A 208 -4.53 -18.61 -12.84
CA LEU A 208 -4.03 -19.03 -14.15
C LEU A 208 -2.50 -18.86 -14.22
N PRO A 209 -1.78 -19.73 -14.95
CA PRO A 209 -0.35 -19.55 -15.15
C PRO A 209 -0.08 -18.32 -16.04
N TYR A 210 1.04 -17.64 -15.79
CA TYR A 210 1.55 -16.58 -16.64
C TYR A 210 2.43 -17.14 -17.77
N SER A 211 2.35 -16.54 -18.96
CA SER A 211 3.24 -16.83 -20.08
C SER A 211 3.88 -15.54 -20.64
N PRO A 212 5.22 -15.47 -20.77
CA PRO A 212 5.89 -14.32 -21.39
C PRO A 212 5.47 -14.06 -22.84
N SER A 213 4.98 -15.08 -23.57
CA SER A 213 4.49 -14.92 -24.95
C SER A 213 3.36 -13.90 -25.08
N MET A 214 2.62 -13.64 -24.00
CA MET A 214 1.54 -12.65 -23.94
C MET A 214 2.00 -11.21 -24.19
N LEU A 215 3.31 -10.94 -24.05
CA LEU A 215 3.84 -9.59 -24.20
C LEU A 215 3.98 -9.13 -25.65
N THR A 216 3.90 -10.04 -26.63
CA THR A 216 4.17 -9.72 -28.03
C THR A 216 3.24 -10.42 -29.01
N TRP A 217 2.75 -9.71 -30.04
CA TRP A 217 1.87 -10.27 -31.08
C TRP A 217 2.25 -9.78 -32.49
N PRO A 218 1.84 -10.48 -33.57
CA PRO A 218 2.12 -10.03 -34.92
C PRO A 218 1.31 -8.79 -35.30
N LYS A 219 1.85 -7.95 -36.20
CA LYS A 219 1.14 -6.79 -36.77
C LYS A 219 -0.01 -7.21 -37.69
N GLY A 220 -0.85 -6.23 -38.03
CA GLY A 220 -1.92 -6.35 -39.02
C GLY A 220 -3.25 -6.87 -38.47
N PRO A 221 -4.30 -6.88 -39.31
CA PRO A 221 -5.61 -7.43 -38.96
C PRO A 221 -5.53 -8.90 -38.55
N LYS A 222 -6.46 -9.31 -37.69
CA LYS A 222 -6.60 -10.70 -37.24
C LYS A 222 -7.88 -11.32 -37.79
N PRO A 223 -7.90 -12.64 -38.08
CA PRO A 223 -9.09 -13.30 -38.62
C PRO A 223 -10.33 -13.22 -37.71
N PHE A 224 -10.13 -13.02 -36.41
CA PHE A 224 -11.17 -12.90 -35.39
C PHE A 224 -11.53 -11.45 -35.04
N ASP A 225 -10.89 -10.45 -35.69
CA ASP A 225 -11.27 -9.06 -35.53
C ASP A 225 -12.71 -8.85 -36.03
N GLY A 226 -13.52 -8.10 -35.28
CA GLY A 226 -14.88 -7.78 -35.72
C GLY A 226 -14.92 -6.93 -36.98
N VAL A 227 -16.07 -6.89 -37.65
CA VAL A 227 -16.27 -6.12 -38.91
C VAL A 227 -16.02 -4.61 -38.76
N TRP A 228 -16.03 -4.10 -37.53
CA TRP A 228 -15.71 -2.71 -37.17
C TRP A 228 -14.21 -2.42 -37.09
N ALA A 229 -13.34 -3.45 -37.04
CA ALA A 229 -11.91 -3.29 -36.83
C ALA A 229 -11.20 -2.32 -37.80
N PRO A 230 -11.53 -2.26 -39.11
CA PRO A 230 -10.90 -1.30 -40.03
C PRO A 230 -11.07 0.17 -39.60
N GLN A 231 -12.13 0.49 -38.83
CA GLN A 231 -12.39 1.85 -38.38
C GLN A 231 -11.70 2.17 -37.05
N TRP A 232 -11.54 1.17 -36.17
CA TRP A 232 -11.15 1.41 -34.78
C TRP A 232 -9.77 0.87 -34.40
N TYR A 233 -9.23 -0.13 -35.13
CA TYR A 233 -8.07 -0.92 -34.67
C TYR A 233 -6.75 -0.56 -35.34
N SER A 234 -6.68 0.56 -36.07
CA SER A 234 -5.44 1.01 -36.72
C SER A 234 -4.23 1.05 -35.78
N SER A 235 -4.42 1.52 -34.53
CA SER A 235 -3.36 1.53 -33.51
C SER A 235 -2.93 0.11 -33.09
N SER A 236 -3.88 -0.79 -32.84
CA SER A 236 -3.61 -2.18 -32.45
C SER A 236 -3.02 -3.02 -33.58
N HIS A 237 -3.38 -2.74 -34.84
CA HIS A 237 -2.79 -3.39 -36.01
C HIS A 237 -1.33 -2.96 -36.24
N CYS A 238 -0.96 -1.75 -35.83
CA CYS A 238 0.41 -1.26 -35.90
C CYS A 238 1.30 -1.71 -34.72
N SER A 239 0.70 -2.11 -33.60
CA SER A 239 1.43 -2.52 -32.40
C SER A 239 1.87 -3.98 -32.45
N THR A 240 2.97 -4.28 -31.75
CA THR A 240 3.44 -5.65 -31.49
C THR A 240 3.55 -5.95 -30.01
N THR A 241 3.18 -5.00 -29.15
CA THR A 241 3.21 -5.09 -27.69
C THR A 241 2.29 -4.01 -27.10
N PHE A 242 2.16 -3.98 -25.78
CA PHE A 242 1.52 -2.88 -25.07
C PHE A 242 2.38 -1.63 -25.19
N ASN A 243 1.92 -0.67 -25.99
CA ASN A 243 2.62 0.60 -26.14
C ASN A 243 2.44 1.43 -24.85
N PRO A 244 3.49 2.12 -24.37
CA PRO A 244 3.37 3.00 -23.22
C PRO A 244 2.26 4.04 -23.46
N PRO A 245 1.52 4.43 -22.41
CA PRO A 245 0.47 5.42 -22.58
C PRO A 245 1.10 6.73 -23.09
N PRO A 246 0.39 7.50 -23.94
CA PRO A 246 0.85 8.85 -24.27
C PRO A 246 0.98 9.67 -22.98
N ALA A 247 1.81 10.71 -22.99
CA ALA A 247 2.04 11.58 -21.84
C ALA A 247 0.70 11.95 -21.17
N VAL A 248 0.62 11.79 -19.84
CA VAL A 248 -0.62 12.02 -19.07
C VAL A 248 -1.16 13.39 -19.44
N PRO A 249 -2.36 13.47 -20.03
CA PRO A 249 -2.88 14.74 -20.46
C PRO A 249 -3.13 15.64 -19.26
N THR A 250 -2.81 16.92 -19.37
CA THR A 250 -3.13 17.87 -18.30
C THR A 250 -4.61 18.24 -18.36
N TYR A 251 -5.29 18.34 -17.22
CA TYR A 251 -6.68 18.80 -17.13
C TYR A 251 -6.92 20.15 -17.85
N ARG A 252 -5.87 20.97 -17.99
CA ARG A 252 -5.87 22.25 -18.72
C ARG A 252 -6.19 22.13 -20.20
N THR A 253 -6.08 20.92 -20.77
CA THR A 253 -6.37 20.65 -22.19
C THR A 253 -7.81 20.19 -22.43
N LEU A 254 -8.61 20.00 -21.37
CA LEU A 254 -10.02 19.63 -21.50
C LEU A 254 -10.90 20.88 -21.67
N PRO A 255 -11.77 20.94 -22.70
CA PRO A 255 -12.76 22.01 -22.83
C PRO A 255 -13.62 22.13 -21.56
N PRO A 256 -13.90 23.35 -21.03
CA PRO A 256 -14.69 23.53 -19.81
C PRO A 256 -16.04 22.83 -19.81
N LEU A 257 -16.68 22.70 -20.99
CA LEU A 257 -17.95 21.99 -21.17
C LEU A 257 -17.89 20.49 -20.80
N LEU A 258 -16.71 19.86 -20.89
CA LEU A 258 -16.52 18.44 -20.59
C LEU A 258 -16.05 18.20 -19.14
N LEU A 259 -15.74 19.26 -18.39
CA LEU A 259 -15.30 19.14 -16.99
C LEU A 259 -16.37 18.56 -16.05
N PRO A 260 -17.67 18.89 -16.18
CA PRO A 260 -18.72 18.24 -15.40
C PRO A 260 -18.75 16.72 -15.62
N LEU A 261 -18.62 16.27 -16.87
CA LEU A 261 -18.58 14.85 -17.22
C LEU A 261 -17.38 14.15 -16.55
N TYR A 262 -16.18 14.74 -16.63
CA TYR A 262 -14.99 14.21 -15.95
C TYR A 262 -15.19 14.12 -14.43
N THR A 263 -15.71 15.19 -13.83
CA THR A 263 -15.99 15.26 -12.39
C THR A 263 -16.99 14.18 -11.95
N SER A 264 -18.02 13.91 -12.76
CA SER A 264 -18.99 12.83 -12.48
C SER A 264 -18.41 11.42 -12.68
N ALA A 265 -17.46 11.25 -13.60
CA ALA A 265 -16.82 9.97 -13.88
C ALA A 265 -15.74 9.59 -12.84
N LEU A 266 -15.05 10.58 -12.27
CA LEU A 266 -13.90 10.37 -11.40
C LEU A 266 -14.20 9.52 -10.15
N PRO A 267 -15.31 9.71 -9.41
CA PRO A 267 -15.64 8.85 -8.26
C PRO A 267 -15.84 7.38 -8.65
N LEU A 268 -16.48 7.11 -9.79
CA LEU A 268 -16.72 5.75 -10.28
C LEU A 268 -15.41 5.05 -10.66
N TYR A 269 -14.57 5.77 -11.41
CA TYR A 269 -13.22 5.30 -11.77
C TYR A 269 -12.37 5.04 -10.51
N THR A 270 -12.35 5.98 -9.57
CA THR A 270 -11.54 5.87 -8.34
C THR A 270 -12.00 4.70 -7.49
N SER A 271 -13.31 4.49 -7.36
CA SER A 271 -13.87 3.33 -6.66
C SER A 271 -13.32 2.01 -7.21
N LEU A 272 -13.41 1.80 -8.52
CA LEU A 272 -12.86 0.59 -9.17
C LEU A 272 -11.34 0.51 -9.07
N LEU A 273 -10.64 1.64 -9.19
CA LEU A 273 -9.17 1.71 -9.13
C LEU A 273 -8.61 1.17 -7.80
N THR A 274 -9.34 1.32 -6.68
CA THR A 274 -8.92 0.75 -5.38
C THR A 274 -8.83 -0.79 -5.37
N HIS A 275 -9.46 -1.44 -6.35
CA HIS A 275 -9.44 -2.89 -6.54
C HIS A 275 -8.47 -3.35 -7.64
N ALA A 276 -7.81 -2.41 -8.33
CA ALA A 276 -6.90 -2.71 -9.43
C ALA A 276 -5.64 -3.44 -8.96
N VAL A 277 -5.13 -4.34 -9.79
CA VAL A 277 -3.82 -4.96 -9.55
C VAL A 277 -2.71 -3.92 -9.71
N PRO A 278 -1.67 -3.94 -8.86
CA PRO A 278 -0.62 -2.94 -8.90
C PRO A 278 0.28 -3.07 -10.14
N SER A 279 0.71 -1.93 -10.71
CA SER A 279 1.70 -1.87 -11.82
C SER A 279 3.16 -1.99 -11.39
N LYS A 280 3.45 -1.75 -10.11
CA LYS A 280 4.80 -1.98 -9.57
C LYS A 280 4.94 -3.46 -9.27
N ALA A 281 6.06 -4.05 -9.71
CA ALA A 281 6.34 -5.46 -9.46
C ALA A 281 6.02 -5.80 -8.00
N PHE A 282 5.38 -6.95 -7.76
CA PHE A 282 5.69 -7.70 -6.55
C PHE A 282 7.19 -7.99 -6.66
N VAL A 283 8.01 -7.04 -6.21
CA VAL A 283 9.40 -7.31 -5.97
C VAL A 283 9.34 -8.23 -4.77
N ASP A 284 9.65 -9.51 -4.97
CA ASP A 284 9.69 -10.50 -3.89
C ASP A 284 10.59 -10.01 -2.72
N ASP A 285 11.46 -9.02 -2.98
CA ASP A 285 12.36 -8.36 -2.03
C ASP A 285 11.95 -6.92 -1.61
N LEU A 286 10.71 -6.45 -1.86
CA LEU A 286 10.33 -5.07 -1.45
C LEU A 286 10.39 -4.86 0.07
N TYR A 287 10.09 -5.91 0.82
CA TYR A 287 9.96 -5.86 2.27
C TYR A 287 11.09 -6.65 2.93
N PRO A 288 11.82 -6.07 3.90
CA PRO A 288 12.83 -6.80 4.66
C PRO A 288 12.32 -8.09 5.33
N ASP A 289 11.00 -8.17 5.60
CA ASP A 289 10.33 -9.38 6.05
C ASP A 289 9.09 -9.61 5.14
N PRO A 290 9.04 -10.72 4.37
CA PRO A 290 7.96 -10.97 3.42
C PRO A 290 6.55 -11.03 4.04
N ARG A 291 6.44 -11.35 5.33
CA ARG A 291 5.15 -11.37 6.05
C ARG A 291 4.51 -9.98 6.11
N ASN A 292 5.30 -8.91 5.93
CA ASN A 292 4.81 -7.54 5.89
C ASN A 292 4.08 -7.18 4.59
N ALA A 293 4.03 -8.05 3.58
CA ALA A 293 3.33 -7.77 2.32
C ALA A 293 1.81 -7.58 2.50
N HIS A 294 1.23 -8.26 3.48
CA HIS A 294 -0.22 -8.32 3.68
C HIS A 294 -0.67 -7.81 5.06
N VAL A 295 0.17 -7.04 5.75
CA VAL A 295 -0.20 -6.51 7.06
C VAL A 295 -1.35 -5.53 6.96
N LEU A 296 -2.23 -5.60 7.95
CA LEU A 296 -3.31 -4.67 8.20
C LEU A 296 -2.87 -3.65 9.24
N PHE A 297 -3.31 -2.41 9.13
CA PHE A 297 -3.04 -1.41 10.15
C PHE A 297 -4.28 -0.60 10.49
N TYR A 298 -4.32 -0.11 11.71
CA TYR A 298 -5.45 0.63 12.23
C TYR A 298 -5.29 2.12 11.95
N VAL A 299 -6.37 2.75 11.46
CA VAL A 299 -6.51 4.21 11.39
C VAL A 299 -7.88 4.60 11.93
N GLY A 300 -7.93 5.49 12.92
CA GLY A 300 -9.17 6.01 13.49
C GLY A 300 -9.02 7.43 14.01
N SER A 301 -10.13 8.10 14.27
CA SER A 301 -10.13 9.41 14.94
C SER A 301 -10.69 9.29 16.36
N SER A 302 -10.41 10.27 17.21
CA SER A 302 -10.99 10.28 18.56
C SER A 302 -12.50 10.52 18.57
N THR A 303 -13.09 10.89 17.43
CA THR A 303 -14.52 11.15 17.24
C THR A 303 -15.22 10.09 16.39
N SER A 304 -14.49 9.12 15.84
CA SER A 304 -15.04 8.10 14.94
C SER A 304 -14.29 6.77 15.07
N PRO A 305 -14.98 5.62 15.10
CA PRO A 305 -14.33 4.32 15.18
C PRO A 305 -13.28 4.14 14.07
N GLY A 306 -12.11 3.61 14.44
CA GLY A 306 -11.09 3.29 13.45
C GLY A 306 -11.33 1.95 12.76
N HIS A 307 -10.74 1.83 11.58
CA HIS A 307 -10.86 0.68 10.69
C HIS A 307 -9.48 0.10 10.38
N MET A 308 -9.47 -1.15 9.95
CA MET A 308 -8.27 -1.84 9.49
C MET A 308 -8.12 -1.64 7.98
N TYR A 309 -6.93 -1.21 7.57
CA TYR A 309 -6.60 -1.00 6.17
C TYR A 309 -5.47 -1.94 5.74
N PRO A 310 -5.59 -2.60 4.57
CA PRO A 310 -4.46 -3.25 3.94
C PRO A 310 -3.35 -2.26 3.65
N ARG A 311 -2.10 -2.70 3.77
CA ARG A 311 -0.90 -1.91 3.42
C ARG A 311 -0.99 -1.22 2.05
N THR A 312 -1.61 -1.86 1.07
CA THR A 312 -1.74 -1.36 -0.30
C THR A 312 -2.85 -0.33 -0.50
N GLN A 313 -3.82 -0.25 0.40
CA GLN A 313 -5.01 0.59 0.28
C GLN A 313 -5.04 1.75 1.27
N SER A 314 -3.94 1.98 1.95
CA SER A 314 -3.89 2.94 3.02
C SER A 314 -3.46 4.33 2.56
N SER A 315 -4.25 5.33 2.93
CA SER A 315 -3.93 6.74 2.69
C SER A 315 -4.28 7.58 3.90
N MET A 316 -3.56 8.69 4.08
CA MET A 316 -3.96 9.76 4.98
C MET A 316 -4.58 10.91 4.21
N SER A 317 -5.52 11.61 4.83
CA SER A 317 -6.09 12.83 4.26
C SER A 317 -4.99 13.88 4.06
N PRO A 318 -4.93 14.58 2.92
CA PRO A 318 -4.04 15.74 2.75
C PRO A 318 -4.40 16.90 3.69
N PHE A 319 -5.57 16.84 4.33
CA PHE A 319 -5.99 17.79 5.36
C PHE A 319 -5.59 17.38 6.78
N ASP A 320 -4.95 16.22 6.98
CA ASP A 320 -4.42 15.86 8.29
C ASP A 320 -3.20 16.72 8.66
N SER A 321 -3.19 17.21 9.90
CA SER A 321 -2.08 17.99 10.47
C SER A 321 -0.70 17.32 10.32
N GLY A 322 -0.66 15.98 10.37
CA GLY A 322 0.56 15.22 10.17
C GLY A 322 1.15 15.39 8.76
N VAL A 323 0.30 15.54 7.74
CA VAL A 323 0.71 15.70 6.33
C VAL A 323 1.14 17.15 6.06
N GLN A 324 0.41 18.14 6.57
CA GLN A 324 0.67 19.55 6.26
C GLN A 324 1.89 20.13 6.97
N GLY A 325 2.22 19.64 8.17
CA GLY A 325 3.27 20.25 8.99
C GLY A 325 3.92 19.35 10.03
N GLY A 326 3.75 18.02 9.94
CA GLY A 326 4.35 17.10 10.91
C GLY A 326 3.78 17.21 12.33
N ASP A 327 2.60 17.81 12.50
CA ASP A 327 1.94 18.06 13.78
C ASP A 327 1.32 16.76 14.34
N GLY A 328 2.20 15.97 14.95
CA GLY A 328 1.92 14.67 15.53
C GLY A 328 3.01 14.19 16.47
N VAL A 329 2.63 13.27 17.35
CA VAL A 329 3.51 12.55 18.28
C VAL A 329 3.48 11.06 17.95
N TRP A 330 4.50 10.32 18.37
CA TRP A 330 4.58 8.89 18.09
C TRP A 330 5.24 8.11 19.22
N GLU A 331 5.13 6.79 19.18
CA GLU A 331 5.87 5.86 20.04
C GLU A 331 6.28 4.62 19.27
N GLY A 332 7.41 4.04 19.64
CA GLY A 332 7.85 2.73 19.16
C GLY A 332 7.76 1.72 20.30
N VAL A 333 6.93 0.69 20.15
CA VAL A 333 6.76 -0.37 21.16
C VAL A 333 7.07 -1.73 20.55
N ARG A 334 7.39 -2.70 21.41
CA ARG A 334 7.88 -4.01 20.97
C ARG A 334 7.18 -5.17 21.64
N VAL A 335 6.95 -6.22 20.87
CA VAL A 335 6.31 -7.46 21.30
C VAL A 335 7.38 -8.53 21.53
N TYR A 336 7.35 -9.13 22.71
CA TYR A 336 8.15 -10.30 23.08
C TYR A 336 7.24 -11.36 23.68
N ARG A 337 7.21 -12.56 23.10
CA ARG A 337 6.56 -13.76 23.68
C ARG A 337 5.16 -13.48 24.27
N GLY A 338 4.29 -12.85 23.49
CA GLY A 338 2.90 -12.55 23.85
C GLY A 338 2.73 -11.32 24.75
N LYS A 339 3.79 -10.54 25.02
CA LYS A 339 3.75 -9.36 25.88
C LYS A 339 4.33 -8.13 25.18
N ILE A 340 3.79 -6.95 25.47
CA ILE A 340 4.30 -5.66 24.98
C ILE A 340 5.19 -5.05 26.06
N PHE A 341 6.45 -4.84 25.74
CA PHE A 341 7.44 -4.32 26.69
C PHE A 341 7.18 -2.85 27.03
N LYS A 342 7.10 -2.54 28.34
CA LYS A 342 6.94 -1.19 28.90
C LYS A 342 5.79 -0.36 28.32
N LEU A 343 4.70 -1.01 27.88
CA LEU A 343 3.58 -0.34 27.21
C LEU A 343 3.03 0.86 27.99
N GLU A 344 2.81 0.72 29.31
CA GLU A 344 2.30 1.82 30.12
C GLU A 344 3.22 3.05 30.14
N ARG A 345 4.54 2.84 30.11
CA ARG A 345 5.53 3.93 30.06
C ARG A 345 5.51 4.61 28.70
N HIS A 346 5.43 3.84 27.62
CA HIS A 346 5.31 4.36 26.26
C HIS A 346 4.02 5.18 26.10
N LEU A 347 2.88 4.64 26.51
CA LEU A 347 1.61 5.36 26.46
C LEU A 347 1.70 6.64 27.29
N LYS A 348 2.23 6.60 28.52
CA LYS A 348 2.41 7.82 29.32
C LYS A 348 3.17 8.91 28.55
N ARG A 349 4.29 8.56 27.92
CA ARG A 349 5.10 9.52 27.14
C ARG A 349 4.39 10.02 25.87
N LEU A 350 3.62 9.18 25.19
CA LEU A 350 2.76 9.58 24.07
C LEU A 350 1.77 10.67 24.51
N PHE A 351 1.09 10.45 25.65
CA PHE A 351 0.12 11.39 26.22
C PHE A 351 0.78 12.67 26.74
N ASP A 352 1.93 12.57 27.41
CA ASP A 352 2.69 13.74 27.86
C ASP A 352 3.15 14.60 26.67
N SER A 353 3.59 13.97 25.57
CA SER A 353 3.96 14.66 24.33
C SER A 353 2.76 15.32 23.67
N ALA A 354 1.62 14.63 23.58
CA ALA A 354 0.38 15.20 23.03
C ALA A 354 -0.11 16.39 23.88
N LYS A 355 0.03 16.30 25.21
CA LYS A 355 -0.27 17.39 26.13
C LYS A 355 0.66 18.60 25.92
N ALA A 356 1.96 18.37 25.72
CA ALA A 356 2.92 19.43 25.43
C ALA A 356 2.59 20.19 24.14
N LEU A 357 2.04 19.50 23.13
CA LEU A 357 1.55 20.11 21.89
C LEU A 357 0.10 20.65 21.97
N ASP A 358 -0.51 20.67 23.16
CA ASP A 358 -1.89 21.10 23.42
C ASP A 358 -2.94 20.39 22.54
N PHE A 359 -2.82 19.07 22.38
CA PHE A 359 -3.84 18.30 21.66
C PHE A 359 -5.15 18.28 22.47
N LYS A 360 -6.28 18.49 21.79
CA LYS A 360 -7.63 18.38 22.36
C LYS A 360 -8.30 17.11 21.89
N ASN A 361 -9.26 16.60 22.66
CA ASN A 361 -10.02 15.39 22.33
C ASN A 361 -9.08 14.23 21.97
N VAL A 362 -8.05 13.97 22.79
CA VAL A 362 -7.13 12.85 22.59
C VAL A 362 -7.87 11.55 22.92
N HIS A 363 -7.59 10.48 22.17
CA HIS A 363 -8.05 9.12 22.48
C HIS A 363 -7.76 8.76 23.94
N THR A 364 -8.61 7.98 24.60
CA THR A 364 -8.30 7.45 25.93
C THR A 364 -7.20 6.38 25.85
N LYS A 365 -6.55 6.08 26.98
CA LYS A 365 -5.54 5.01 27.03
C LYS A 365 -6.13 3.66 26.62
N GLU A 366 -7.36 3.40 26.99
CA GLU A 366 -8.11 2.19 26.70
C GLU A 366 -8.39 2.06 25.20
N GLN A 367 -8.79 3.17 24.54
CA GLN A 367 -8.97 3.21 23.10
C GLN A 367 -7.66 2.95 22.34
N VAL A 368 -6.54 3.50 22.81
CA VAL A 368 -5.23 3.24 22.19
C VAL A 368 -4.82 1.78 22.37
N LYS A 369 -5.01 1.21 23.58
CA LYS A 369 -4.71 -0.22 23.84
C LYS A 369 -5.56 -1.15 23.00
N ASP A 370 -6.86 -0.86 22.88
CA ASP A 370 -7.77 -1.64 22.05
C ASP A 370 -7.35 -1.61 20.57
N ALA A 371 -7.00 -0.44 20.02
CA ALA A 371 -6.46 -0.32 18.67
C ALA A 371 -5.16 -1.13 18.49
N ILE A 372 -4.28 -1.12 19.49
CA ILE A 372 -3.04 -1.93 19.50
C ILE A 372 -3.37 -3.42 19.45
N PHE A 373 -4.23 -3.91 20.35
CA PHE A 373 -4.55 -5.33 20.44
C PHE A 373 -5.29 -5.83 19.19
N ARG A 374 -6.24 -5.05 18.65
CA ARG A 374 -6.90 -5.35 17.37
C ARG A 374 -5.88 -5.43 16.22
N THR A 375 -4.93 -4.50 16.16
CA THR A 375 -3.89 -4.52 15.12
C THR A 375 -3.03 -5.77 15.22
N LEU A 376 -2.59 -6.15 16.41
CA LEU A 376 -1.82 -7.39 16.61
C LEU A 376 -2.65 -8.64 16.29
N ALA A 377 -3.93 -8.65 16.68
CA ALA A 377 -4.86 -9.75 16.42
C ALA A 377 -5.03 -10.04 14.94
N CYS A 378 -5.40 -9.01 14.17
CA CYS A 378 -5.64 -9.14 12.73
C CYS A 378 -4.39 -9.57 11.95
N ASN A 379 -3.19 -9.36 12.50
CA ASN A 379 -1.93 -9.75 11.87
C ASN A 379 -1.31 -11.03 12.45
N GLY A 380 -1.93 -11.68 13.45
CA GLY A 380 -1.37 -12.85 14.12
C GLY A 380 -0.03 -12.57 14.85
N MET A 381 0.21 -11.31 15.24
CA MET A 381 1.49 -10.89 15.82
C MET A 381 1.53 -11.12 17.32
N ARG A 382 2.21 -12.20 17.74
CA ARG A 382 2.42 -12.56 19.15
C ARG A 382 3.88 -12.46 19.61
N ASP A 383 4.83 -12.38 18.69
CA ASP A 383 6.25 -12.20 18.99
C ASP A 383 6.94 -11.49 17.82
N GLY A 384 8.16 -11.01 17.98
CA GLY A 384 8.98 -10.52 16.85
C GLY A 384 8.39 -9.33 16.07
N ALA A 385 7.46 -8.61 16.67
CA ALA A 385 6.77 -7.47 16.06
C ALA A 385 7.21 -6.15 16.71
N HIS A 386 7.32 -5.12 15.87
CA HIS A 386 7.49 -3.74 16.29
C HIS A 386 6.29 -2.93 15.84
N MET A 387 5.81 -2.04 16.72
CA MET A 387 4.70 -1.16 16.39
C MET A 387 5.10 0.29 16.53
N ARG A 388 4.76 1.08 15.50
CA ARG A 388 4.74 2.52 15.55
C ARG A 388 3.32 2.98 15.85
N LEU A 389 3.14 3.61 17.00
CA LEU A 389 1.93 4.36 17.34
C LEU A 389 2.14 5.78 16.85
N THR A 390 1.21 6.35 16.10
CA THR A 390 1.26 7.76 15.70
C THR A 390 -0.07 8.42 16.03
N LEU A 391 -0.01 9.57 16.69
CA LEU A 391 -1.15 10.38 17.02
C LEU A 391 -0.94 11.77 16.41
N THR A 392 -1.73 12.15 15.41
CA THR A 392 -1.70 13.50 14.84
C THR A 392 -2.78 14.36 15.50
N ARG A 393 -2.68 15.69 15.36
CA ARG A 393 -3.78 16.59 15.78
C ARG A 393 -5.06 16.36 14.96
N GLY A 394 -4.95 15.66 13.84
CA GLY A 394 -6.06 15.16 13.03
C GLY A 394 -6.41 16.03 11.84
N VAL A 395 -7.56 15.73 11.24
CA VAL A 395 -8.03 16.37 10.00
C VAL A 395 -8.52 17.79 10.25
N LYS A 396 -8.13 18.70 9.36
CA LYS A 396 -8.57 20.09 9.34
C LYS A 396 -9.75 20.30 8.39
N CYS A 397 -10.62 21.26 8.70
CA CYS A 397 -11.65 21.71 7.77
C CYS A 397 -11.10 22.57 6.62
N THR A 398 -9.89 23.14 6.78
CA THR A 398 -9.18 23.89 5.75
C THR A 398 -7.67 23.87 5.98
N SER A 399 -6.89 24.09 4.93
CA SER A 399 -5.42 24.16 5.02
C SER A 399 -4.99 25.39 5.84
N SER A 400 -4.28 25.15 6.94
CA SER A 400 -3.80 26.22 7.82
C SER A 400 -2.84 25.69 8.89
N MET A 401 -1.89 26.53 9.31
CA MET A 401 -1.04 26.26 10.47
C MET A 401 -1.80 26.40 11.81
N ASN A 402 -2.96 27.06 11.84
CA ASN A 402 -3.69 27.29 13.07
C ASN A 402 -4.38 25.99 13.55
N PRO A 403 -4.11 25.50 14.78
CA PRO A 403 -4.69 24.26 15.30
C PRO A 403 -6.21 24.32 15.53
N LYS A 404 -6.82 25.52 15.53
CA LYS A 404 -8.28 25.67 15.65
C LYS A 404 -9.07 25.03 14.51
N PHE A 405 -8.44 24.83 13.35
CA PHE A 405 -9.10 24.20 12.20
C PHE A 405 -9.14 22.67 12.30
N ASN A 406 -8.47 22.06 13.30
CA ASN A 406 -8.56 20.64 13.60
C ASN A 406 -9.89 20.33 14.31
N VAL A 407 -10.94 20.10 13.54
CA VAL A 407 -12.32 19.94 14.05
C VAL A 407 -12.78 18.48 14.12
N HIS A 408 -11.99 17.53 13.63
CA HIS A 408 -12.37 16.12 13.53
C HIS A 408 -11.77 15.21 14.63
N GLY A 409 -11.15 15.81 15.66
CA GLY A 409 -10.43 15.08 16.69
C GLY A 409 -9.07 14.57 16.22
N THR A 410 -8.32 13.94 17.12
CA THR A 410 -6.97 13.41 16.83
C THR A 410 -7.03 12.18 15.94
N THR A 411 -6.07 11.98 15.04
CA THR A 411 -5.96 10.74 14.24
C THR A 411 -4.97 9.79 14.91
N LEU A 412 -5.41 8.58 15.25
CA LEU A 412 -4.57 7.50 15.75
C LEU A 412 -4.26 6.50 14.63
N ILE A 413 -2.98 6.18 14.48
CA ILE A 413 -2.46 5.19 13.56
C ILE A 413 -1.67 4.16 14.38
N VAL A 414 -1.98 2.88 14.19
CA VAL A 414 -1.21 1.78 14.74
C VAL A 414 -0.67 0.95 13.58
N LEU A 415 0.64 1.09 13.33
CA LEU A 415 1.35 0.34 12.31
C LEU A 415 2.22 -0.71 12.97
N ALA A 416 1.92 -1.98 12.72
CA ALA A 416 2.70 -3.13 13.21
C ALA A 416 3.40 -3.82 12.04
N GLU A 417 4.68 -4.17 12.24
CA GLU A 417 5.46 -4.93 11.26
C GLU A 417 6.26 -6.03 11.96
N TRP A 418 6.43 -7.17 11.27
CA TRP A 418 7.42 -8.17 11.59
C TRP A 418 8.81 -7.58 11.32
N LYS A 419 9.71 -7.70 12.30
CA LYS A 419 11.08 -7.17 12.20
C LYS A 419 12.14 -8.23 12.51
N GLY A 420 11.90 -9.47 12.06
CA GLY A 420 12.83 -10.61 12.18
C GLY A 420 13.00 -11.18 13.59
N THR A 421 13.45 -12.43 13.67
CA THR A 421 13.54 -13.22 14.92
C THR A 421 14.93 -13.82 15.22
N GLU A 422 15.91 -13.70 14.32
CA GLU A 422 17.32 -14.03 14.61
C GLU A 422 18.08 -12.72 14.94
N ASP A 423 18.73 -12.66 16.11
CA ASP A 423 19.45 -11.48 16.64
C ASP A 423 18.70 -10.15 16.67
N ARG A 424 17.36 -10.22 16.71
CA ARG A 424 16.35 -9.35 17.37
C ARG A 424 16.60 -7.83 17.40
N THR A 425 17.45 -7.21 16.63
CA THR A 425 17.63 -5.75 16.66
C THR A 425 17.92 -5.20 15.29
N THR A 426 17.60 -3.92 15.07
CA THR A 426 17.95 -3.23 13.82
C THR A 426 19.46 -3.19 13.58
N TYR A 427 20.25 -3.37 14.64
CA TYR A 427 21.70 -3.36 14.62
C TYR A 427 22.26 -4.70 15.08
N ASP A 428 23.50 -5.01 14.70
CA ASP A 428 24.23 -6.16 15.19
C ASP A 428 24.66 -5.92 16.65
N ASN A 429 23.95 -6.49 17.60
CA ASN A 429 24.27 -6.37 19.02
C ASN A 429 25.45 -7.24 19.47
N THR A 430 26.01 -8.07 18.58
CA THR A 430 27.17 -8.91 18.85
C THR A 430 28.47 -8.25 18.40
N LYS A 431 28.53 -7.73 17.16
CA LYS A 431 29.70 -7.01 16.62
C LYS A 431 29.67 -5.52 16.92
N GLY A 432 28.48 -4.95 17.09
CA GLY A 432 28.30 -3.52 17.27
C GLY A 432 28.35 -2.73 15.97
N VAL A 433 28.46 -1.41 16.10
CA VAL A 433 28.36 -0.47 14.99
C VAL A 433 29.45 0.60 15.00
N LYS A 434 29.64 1.22 13.84
CA LYS A 434 30.41 2.46 13.67
C LYS A 434 29.50 3.67 13.75
N LEU A 435 29.99 4.74 14.37
CA LEU A 435 29.34 6.05 14.38
C LEU A 435 30.22 7.10 13.71
N ILE A 436 29.57 8.13 13.18
CA ILE A 436 30.21 9.42 12.88
C ILE A 436 29.65 10.52 13.75
N THR A 437 30.36 11.61 13.96
CA THR A 437 29.80 12.82 14.53
C THR A 437 28.99 13.57 13.47
N ALA A 438 27.76 13.94 13.82
CA ALA A 438 26.89 14.74 12.98
C ALA A 438 27.37 16.20 12.90
N ALA A 439 27.30 16.80 11.71
CA ALA A 439 27.52 18.24 11.56
C ALA A 439 26.39 19.07 12.22
N GLY A 440 25.15 18.57 12.15
CA GLY A 440 23.97 19.22 12.71
C GLY A 440 23.87 19.07 14.23
N ARG A 441 23.27 20.07 14.90
CA ARG A 441 22.99 20.01 16.34
C ARG A 441 21.62 19.42 16.62
N ARG A 442 21.50 18.73 17.76
CA ARG A 442 20.24 18.20 18.27
C ARG A 442 19.41 19.33 18.89
N ASN A 443 18.10 19.26 18.72
CA ASN A 443 17.21 20.30 19.22
C ASN A 443 17.17 20.32 20.76
N GLY A 444 17.47 21.49 21.33
CA GLY A 444 17.26 21.77 22.75
C GLY A 444 15.87 22.37 23.04
N PRO A 445 15.60 22.70 24.31
CA PRO A 445 14.34 23.33 24.75
C PRO A 445 14.08 24.72 24.14
N ASP A 446 15.12 25.37 23.63
CA ASP A 446 15.09 26.68 22.96
C ASP A 446 14.59 26.62 21.51
N MET A 447 14.43 25.41 20.96
CA MET A 447 13.93 25.14 19.61
C MET A 447 12.67 24.27 19.68
N LEU A 448 12.71 23.07 19.10
CA LEU A 448 11.68 22.04 19.27
C LEU A 448 12.19 20.99 20.26
N ASP A 449 11.76 21.08 21.52
CA ASP A 449 12.30 20.25 22.61
C ASP A 449 12.20 18.75 22.30
N SER A 450 13.36 18.10 22.27
CA SER A 450 13.55 16.67 22.01
C SER A 450 12.87 15.75 23.03
N LYS A 451 12.42 16.28 24.17
CA LYS A 451 11.62 15.52 25.15
C LYS A 451 10.21 15.23 24.62
N ILE A 452 9.72 15.99 23.65
CA ILE A 452 8.48 15.69 22.93
C ILE A 452 8.82 14.64 21.86
N HIS A 453 8.20 13.46 21.94
CA HIS A 453 8.41 12.43 20.93
C HIS A 453 7.55 12.71 19.68
N HIS A 454 7.98 13.71 18.90
CA HIS A 454 7.25 14.30 17.78
C HIS A 454 7.61 13.70 16.40
N ASN A 455 6.78 13.93 15.40
CA ASN A 455 6.99 13.47 14.01
C ASN A 455 7.96 14.34 13.18
N ASN A 456 8.41 15.49 13.69
CA ASN A 456 9.33 16.40 12.99
C ASN A 456 10.79 15.90 12.98
N LEU A 457 11.05 14.82 12.26
CA LEU A 457 12.30 14.06 12.31
C LEU A 457 13.38 14.54 11.33
N LEU A 458 13.21 15.68 10.64
CA LEU A 458 14.24 16.19 9.72
C LEU A 458 15.58 16.47 10.43
N ASN A 459 15.54 16.96 11.68
CA ASN A 459 16.74 17.13 12.51
C ASN A 459 17.51 15.82 12.72
N ASN A 460 16.84 14.67 12.68
CA ASN A 460 17.40 13.34 12.87
C ASN A 460 17.76 12.67 11.51
N ILE A 461 16.92 12.85 10.48
CA ILE A 461 17.11 12.26 9.15
C ILE A 461 18.36 12.85 8.48
N MET A 462 18.61 14.15 8.63
CA MET A 462 19.78 14.79 8.00
C MET A 462 21.12 14.20 8.50
N PRO A 463 21.36 14.03 9.80
CA PRO A 463 22.50 13.25 10.32
C PRO A 463 22.52 11.79 9.86
N LYS A 464 21.36 11.12 9.77
CA LYS A 464 21.31 9.74 9.25
C LYS A 464 21.79 9.64 7.80
N ILE A 465 21.48 10.62 6.96
CA ILE A 465 22.03 10.71 5.59
C ILE A 465 23.56 10.84 5.63
N GLN A 466 24.11 11.66 6.53
CA GLN A 466 25.56 11.77 6.70
C GLN A 466 26.19 10.44 7.09
N ALA A 467 25.59 9.72 8.05
CA ALA A 467 26.07 8.40 8.47
C ALA A 467 26.07 7.39 7.32
N ASN A 468 24.97 7.35 6.54
CA ASN A 468 24.88 6.46 5.37
C ASN A 468 26.00 6.76 4.36
N ASN A 469 26.26 8.05 4.07
CA ASN A 469 27.32 8.46 3.14
C ASN A 469 28.72 8.10 3.65
N ALA A 470 28.90 8.06 4.98
CA ALA A 470 30.13 7.63 5.63
C ALA A 470 30.19 6.11 5.88
N SER A 471 29.20 5.34 5.40
CA SER A 471 29.08 3.89 5.69
C SER A 471 29.08 3.56 7.20
N ALA A 472 28.57 4.47 8.02
CA ALA A 472 28.35 4.29 9.44
C ALA A 472 26.88 3.94 9.74
N ALA A 473 26.64 3.26 10.86
CA ALA A 473 25.29 2.82 11.20
C ALA A 473 24.41 3.99 11.63
N ASP A 474 24.95 4.96 12.37
CA ASP A 474 24.24 6.15 12.85
C ASP A 474 25.23 7.30 13.06
N ALA A 475 24.69 8.50 13.28
CA ALA A 475 25.44 9.71 13.60
C ALA A 475 25.21 10.12 15.05
N LEU A 476 26.31 10.31 15.80
CA LEU A 476 26.36 10.90 17.13
C LEU A 476 26.11 12.41 17.03
N MET A 477 25.04 12.90 17.66
CA MET A 477 24.62 14.29 17.61
C MET A 477 25.05 15.04 18.87
N LEU A 478 25.37 16.33 18.69
CA LEU A 478 25.78 17.24 19.76
C LEU A 478 24.69 18.25 20.07
N ASP A 479 24.66 18.74 21.31
CA ASP A 479 23.84 19.88 21.69
C ASP A 479 24.46 21.22 21.24
N LYS A 480 23.73 22.32 21.48
CA LYS A 480 24.16 23.68 21.11
C LYS A 480 25.47 24.11 21.78
N ASP A 481 25.82 23.54 22.94
CA ASP A 481 27.02 23.86 23.71
C ASP A 481 28.21 22.96 23.30
N GLY A 482 28.00 21.99 22.40
CA GLY A 482 29.02 21.07 21.88
C GLY A 482 29.18 19.78 22.69
N TYR A 483 28.31 19.51 23.67
CA TYR A 483 28.30 18.23 24.39
C TYR A 483 27.53 17.18 23.61
N VAL A 484 27.88 15.91 23.81
CA VAL A 484 27.17 14.78 23.21
C VAL A 484 25.75 14.70 23.77
N SER A 485 24.77 14.48 22.89
CA SER A 485 23.36 14.43 23.24
C SER A 485 22.78 13.02 23.09
N GLU A 486 22.62 12.54 21.87
CA GLU A 486 22.15 11.20 21.49
C GLU A 486 22.60 10.92 20.06
N THR A 487 22.31 9.75 19.50
CA THR A 487 22.44 9.56 18.05
C THR A 487 21.18 10.07 17.33
N ASN A 488 21.15 10.01 16.00
CA ASN A 488 19.93 10.31 15.25
C ASN A 488 18.71 9.45 15.61
N ALA A 489 18.88 8.28 16.25
CA ALA A 489 17.76 7.36 16.51
C ALA A 489 17.76 6.71 17.91
N THR A 490 18.85 6.81 18.67
CA THR A 490 19.07 6.08 19.93
C THR A 490 19.79 6.94 20.96
N ASN A 491 19.54 6.71 22.25
CA ASN A 491 20.39 7.32 23.29
C ASN A 491 21.77 6.66 23.30
N VAL A 492 22.76 7.30 23.91
CA VAL A 492 24.15 6.83 23.93
C VAL A 492 24.69 6.78 25.36
N PHE A 493 25.55 5.80 25.63
CA PHE A 493 26.24 5.57 26.89
C PHE A 493 27.72 5.33 26.63
N MET A 494 28.56 5.72 27.58
CA MET A 494 29.95 5.30 27.66
C MET A 494 30.23 4.60 28.98
N VAL A 495 31.25 3.76 29.01
CA VAL A 495 31.82 3.17 30.22
C VAL A 495 33.23 3.69 30.38
N LYS A 496 33.54 4.16 31.59
CA LYS A 496 34.89 4.56 31.96
C LYS A 496 35.23 4.07 33.36
N ASP A 497 36.30 3.31 33.50
CA ASP A 497 36.76 2.74 34.77
C ASP A 497 35.63 2.02 35.52
N GLY A 498 34.84 1.23 34.80
CA GLY A 498 33.69 0.50 35.32
C GLY A 498 32.43 1.33 35.62
N THR A 499 32.46 2.65 35.41
CA THR A 499 31.32 3.55 35.62
C THR A 499 30.57 3.80 34.32
N VAL A 500 29.25 3.63 34.35
CA VAL A 500 28.35 3.92 33.22
C VAL A 500 27.97 5.40 33.21
N LEU A 501 28.13 6.07 32.08
CA LEU A 501 27.83 7.49 31.92
C LEU A 501 26.93 7.68 30.70
N THR A 502 25.94 8.57 30.80
CA THR A 502 25.09 8.96 29.67
C THR A 502 24.86 10.47 29.70
N PRO A 503 24.70 11.12 28.53
CA PRO A 503 24.34 12.53 28.48
C PRO A 503 23.14 12.85 29.35
N TRP A 504 23.20 13.97 30.06
CA TRP A 504 22.02 14.54 30.70
C TRP A 504 20.98 14.88 29.63
N ALA A 505 19.69 14.71 29.95
CA ALA A 505 18.60 14.89 28.99
C ALA A 505 18.27 16.37 28.70
N ASP A 506 19.29 17.20 28.49
CA ASP A 506 19.14 18.60 28.08
C ASP A 506 18.52 18.67 26.68
N SER A 507 19.13 17.96 25.72
CA SER A 507 18.76 18.01 24.29
C SER A 507 18.50 16.63 23.67
N CYS A 508 18.07 15.63 24.45
CA CYS A 508 17.77 14.29 23.93
C CYS A 508 16.39 13.80 24.38
N LEU A 509 15.88 12.73 23.76
CA LEU A 509 14.69 12.08 24.25
C LEU A 509 15.04 11.30 25.54
N PRO A 510 14.28 11.42 26.65
CA PRO A 510 14.44 10.54 27.81
C PRO A 510 13.90 9.14 27.44
N GLY A 511 14.76 8.32 26.83
CA GLY A 511 14.40 6.99 26.34
C GLY A 511 13.97 6.03 27.45
N ILE A 512 12.97 5.19 27.17
CA ILE A 512 12.51 4.17 28.11
C ILE A 512 13.54 3.03 28.25
N THR A 513 14.27 2.71 27.17
CA THR A 513 15.42 1.79 27.25
C THR A 513 16.54 2.39 28.10
N ARG A 514 16.89 3.67 27.88
CA ARG A 514 17.85 4.43 28.71
C ARG A 514 17.47 4.40 30.19
N GLU A 515 16.22 4.71 30.52
CA GLU A 515 15.68 4.61 31.88
C GLU A 515 15.87 3.19 32.46
N SER A 516 15.55 2.17 31.66
CA SER A 516 15.68 0.78 32.07
C SER A 516 17.14 0.42 32.37
N ILE A 517 18.11 0.89 31.59
CA ILE A 517 19.54 0.64 31.84
C ILE A 517 20.00 1.31 33.13
N LEU A 518 19.63 2.58 33.37
CA LEU A 518 19.97 3.27 34.62
C LEU A 518 19.40 2.54 35.85
N LEU A 519 18.18 2.02 35.75
CA LEU A 519 17.57 1.19 36.79
C LEU A 519 18.35 -0.12 37.00
N LEU A 520 18.71 -0.82 35.93
CA LEU A 520 19.49 -2.06 36.01
C LEU A 520 20.88 -1.83 36.62
N CYS A 521 21.55 -0.73 36.29
CA CYS A 521 22.83 -0.37 36.92
C CYS A 521 22.66 -0.20 38.43
N LYS A 522 21.62 0.52 38.87
CA LYS A 522 21.30 0.67 40.30
C LYS A 522 21.03 -0.67 40.99
N GLU A 523 20.23 -1.55 40.38
CA GLU A 523 19.89 -2.87 40.94
C GLU A 523 21.11 -3.79 41.05
N THR A 524 22.10 -3.64 40.15
CA THR A 524 23.25 -4.53 40.03
C THR A 524 24.53 -4.00 40.65
N GLY A 525 24.45 -2.81 41.27
CA GLY A 525 25.59 -2.14 41.91
C GLY A 525 26.61 -1.58 40.93
N ILE A 526 26.25 -1.36 39.66
CA ILE A 526 27.12 -0.71 38.67
C ILE A 526 26.95 0.82 38.82
N PRO A 527 28.02 1.58 39.12
CA PRO A 527 27.92 3.03 39.22
C PRO A 527 27.43 3.63 37.90
N ALA A 528 26.38 4.47 37.96
CA ALA A 528 25.81 5.09 36.78
C ALA A 528 25.43 6.56 37.03
N PHE A 529 25.86 7.46 36.15
CA PHE A 529 25.59 8.89 36.26
C PHE A 529 25.10 9.50 34.95
N GLU A 530 24.16 10.42 35.08
CA GLU A 530 23.75 11.32 34.01
C GLU A 530 24.55 12.63 34.15
N ARG A 531 25.26 13.06 33.10
CA ARG A 531 25.97 14.36 33.09
C ARG A 531 26.28 14.83 31.67
N ARG A 532 26.75 16.06 31.53
CA ARG A 532 27.32 16.53 30.24
C ARG A 532 28.63 15.80 29.95
N LEU A 533 28.75 15.32 28.71
CA LEU A 533 29.87 14.52 28.21
C LEU A 533 30.36 15.12 26.90
N SER A 534 31.65 15.37 26.79
CA SER A 534 32.29 15.86 25.56
C SER A 534 32.60 14.72 24.59
N LEU A 535 32.86 15.03 23.32
CA LEU A 535 33.28 14.00 22.35
C LEU A 535 34.62 13.36 22.73
N VAL A 536 35.52 14.13 23.33
CA VAL A 536 36.85 13.64 23.75
C VAL A 536 36.69 12.50 24.76
N GLU A 537 35.72 12.61 25.66
CA GLU A 537 35.40 11.54 26.62
C GLU A 537 34.86 10.29 25.91
N PHE A 538 34.02 10.44 24.90
CA PHE A 538 33.56 9.31 24.09
C PHE A 538 34.68 8.64 23.29
N TYR A 539 35.61 9.40 22.72
CA TYR A 539 36.76 8.85 21.99
C TYR A 539 37.73 8.07 22.88
N THR A 540 37.73 8.35 24.19
CA THR A 540 38.66 7.76 25.18
C THR A 540 37.97 6.82 26.16
N ALA A 541 36.70 6.50 25.90
CA ALA A 541 35.91 5.55 26.67
C ALA A 541 36.44 4.12 26.53
N ASP A 542 36.23 3.31 27.57
CA ASP A 542 36.61 1.90 27.55
C ASP A 542 35.56 1.07 26.79
N GLU A 543 34.29 1.47 26.86
CA GLU A 543 33.18 0.92 26.08
C GLU A 543 32.23 2.05 25.68
N VAL A 544 31.57 1.94 24.52
CA VAL A 544 30.43 2.80 24.15
C VAL A 544 29.32 1.90 23.64
N PHE A 545 28.08 2.24 23.96
CA PHE A 545 26.91 1.54 23.42
C PHE A 545 25.72 2.49 23.26
N THR A 546 24.83 2.18 22.33
CA THR A 546 23.58 2.91 22.13
C THR A 546 22.40 2.14 22.69
N THR A 547 21.29 2.84 22.97
CA THR A 547 20.06 2.22 23.44
C THR A 547 18.81 2.72 22.73
N GLY A 548 17.91 1.79 22.39
CA GLY A 548 16.59 2.11 21.82
C GLY A 548 15.64 0.92 21.85
N THR A 549 14.36 1.12 21.56
CA THR A 549 13.36 0.03 21.60
C THR A 549 13.68 -1.08 20.56
N MET A 550 14.14 -0.68 19.38
CA MET A 550 14.50 -1.59 18.29
C MET A 550 15.95 -2.04 18.30
N GLY A 551 16.87 -1.18 18.78
CA GLY A 551 18.30 -1.50 18.87
C GLY A 551 18.72 -2.19 20.17
N GLU A 552 17.86 -2.19 21.18
CA GLU A 552 18.15 -2.66 22.54
C GLU A 552 19.43 -2.02 23.11
N LEU A 553 20.53 -2.77 23.21
CA LEU A 553 21.86 -2.27 23.61
C LEU A 553 22.86 -2.67 22.54
N THR A 554 23.26 -1.72 21.70
CA THR A 554 24.17 -1.96 20.57
C THR A 554 25.56 -1.44 20.89
N PRO A 555 26.61 -2.29 20.93
CA PRO A 555 27.98 -1.83 21.13
C PRO A 555 28.44 -0.88 20.02
N VAL A 556 29.31 0.06 20.34
CA VAL A 556 29.93 0.98 19.38
C VAL A 556 31.43 0.76 19.46
N TYR A 557 32.01 0.26 18.37
CA TYR A 557 33.43 -0.08 18.32
C TYR A 557 34.29 0.96 17.61
N GLU A 558 33.67 1.94 16.93
CA GLU A 558 34.38 2.99 16.21
C GLU A 558 33.55 4.29 16.20
N ILE A 559 34.20 5.43 16.45
CA ILE A 559 33.62 6.77 16.28
C ILE A 559 34.60 7.64 15.51
N ASP A 560 34.17 8.21 14.37
CA ASP A 560 34.98 9.10 13.52
C ASP A 560 36.35 8.51 13.16
N GLY A 561 36.38 7.21 12.84
CA GLY A 561 37.60 6.46 12.49
C GLY A 561 38.49 6.08 13.69
N ARG A 562 38.09 6.39 14.93
CA ARG A 562 38.81 6.00 16.15
C ARG A 562 38.17 4.76 16.74
N LYS A 563 38.98 3.73 16.98
CA LYS A 563 38.54 2.53 17.68
C LYS A 563 38.20 2.86 19.14
N ILE A 564 37.09 2.31 19.61
CA ILE A 564 36.65 2.40 21.00
C ILE A 564 36.89 1.06 21.68
N GLY A 565 37.48 1.09 22.88
CA GLY A 565 37.75 -0.12 23.66
C GLY A 565 38.62 -1.15 22.92
N GLY A 566 38.22 -2.42 23.00
CA GLY A 566 38.93 -3.56 22.40
C GLY A 566 38.66 -3.82 20.91
N GLY A 567 37.81 -3.01 20.25
CA GLY A 567 37.34 -3.26 18.88
C GLY A 567 35.92 -3.81 18.83
N GLU A 568 35.60 -4.63 17.82
CA GLU A 568 34.24 -5.14 17.60
C GLU A 568 33.71 -5.91 18.81
N GLY A 569 32.43 -5.65 19.12
CA GLY A 569 31.65 -6.30 20.16
C GLY A 569 31.53 -5.57 21.48
N ALA A 570 30.76 -6.17 22.39
CA ALA A 570 30.48 -5.61 23.70
C ALA A 570 31.67 -5.81 24.66
N GLY A 571 32.05 -4.77 25.38
CA GLY A 571 32.91 -4.93 26.55
C GLY A 571 32.17 -5.57 27.74
N ASN A 572 32.89 -5.78 28.84
CA ASN A 572 32.40 -6.56 29.98
C ASN A 572 31.13 -5.97 30.61
N VAL A 573 31.08 -4.64 30.76
CA VAL A 573 29.93 -3.96 31.38
C VAL A 573 28.72 -4.01 30.43
N THR A 574 28.92 -3.67 29.17
CA THR A 574 27.88 -3.71 28.14
C THR A 574 27.30 -5.11 27.98
N LYS A 575 28.16 -6.15 27.92
CA LYS A 575 27.74 -7.55 27.79
C LYS A 575 26.90 -8.00 28.99
N ARG A 576 27.33 -7.67 30.21
CA ARG A 576 26.56 -7.96 31.43
C ARG A 576 25.19 -7.30 31.39
N LEU A 577 25.10 -6.05 30.95
CA LEU A 577 23.82 -5.33 30.81
C LEU A 577 22.93 -5.94 29.72
N GLN A 578 23.50 -6.37 28.58
CA GLN A 578 22.77 -7.07 27.51
C GLN A 578 22.14 -8.37 28.03
N GLU A 579 22.90 -9.19 28.76
CA GLU A 579 22.42 -10.46 29.33
C GLU A 579 21.24 -10.23 30.28
N ILE A 580 21.33 -9.22 31.14
CA ILE A 580 20.25 -8.88 32.07
C ILE A 580 19.03 -8.33 31.31
N TYR A 581 19.25 -7.43 30.34
CA TYR A 581 18.18 -6.80 29.57
C TYR A 581 17.33 -7.82 28.80
N LYS A 582 17.95 -8.89 28.26
CA LYS A 582 17.23 -9.99 27.58
C LYS A 582 16.17 -10.67 28.46
N THR A 583 16.34 -10.64 29.78
CA THR A 583 15.38 -11.20 30.75
C THR A 583 14.27 -10.24 31.15
N CYS A 584 14.46 -8.93 30.92
CA CYS A 584 13.53 -7.89 31.36
C CYS A 584 12.09 -8.05 30.83
N PRO A 585 11.84 -8.55 29.60
CA PRO A 585 10.47 -8.76 29.14
C PRO A 585 9.63 -9.71 30.00
N GLU A 586 10.26 -10.63 30.75
CA GLU A 586 9.57 -11.54 31.66
C GLU A 586 9.39 -10.99 33.08
N ARG A 587 10.02 -9.86 33.43
CA ARG A 587 9.91 -9.28 34.76
C ARG A 587 8.49 -8.80 35.04
N GLU A 588 8.03 -9.06 36.25
CA GLU A 588 6.72 -8.60 36.72
C GLU A 588 6.63 -7.07 36.67
N GLY A 589 5.51 -6.53 36.17
CA GLY A 589 5.27 -5.10 36.04
C GLY A 589 6.01 -4.39 34.90
N TRP A 590 6.86 -5.09 34.14
CA TRP A 590 7.59 -4.48 33.02
C TRP A 590 6.86 -4.58 31.68
N SER A 591 6.03 -5.60 31.49
CA SER A 591 5.37 -5.88 30.22
C SER A 591 3.86 -6.04 30.40
N THR A 592 3.10 -5.67 29.38
CA THR A 592 1.64 -5.86 29.34
C THR A 592 1.31 -7.08 28.49
N ALA A 593 0.56 -8.03 29.04
CA ALA A 593 0.14 -9.22 28.30
C ALA A 593 -0.81 -8.83 27.14
N ILE A 594 -0.62 -9.46 25.98
CA ILE A 594 -1.56 -9.35 24.86
C ILE A 594 -2.73 -10.30 25.16
N PRO A 595 -3.99 -9.83 25.22
CA PRO A 595 -5.15 -10.68 25.48
C PRO A 595 -5.23 -11.86 24.51
N GLU A 596 -5.81 -12.99 24.93
CA GLU A 596 -6.18 -14.04 23.98
C GLU A 596 -7.25 -13.49 23.02
N PHE A 597 -7.07 -13.74 21.73
CA PHE A 597 -8.04 -13.31 20.72
C PHE A 597 -9.14 -14.37 20.69
N MET A 598 -10.38 -14.00 21.00
CA MET A 598 -11.55 -14.86 20.79
C MET A 598 -12.03 -14.80 19.35
#